data_AF-A0A2V9KKU5-F1
#
_entry.id   AF-A0A2V9KKU5-F1
#
_cell.length_a   1.000
_cell.length_b   1.000
_cell.length_c   1.000
_cell.angle_alpha   90.00
_cell.angle_beta   90.00
_cell.angle_gamma   90.00
#
_symmetry.space_group_name_H-M   'P 1'
#
loop_
_entity.id
_entity.type
_entity.pdbx_description
1 polymer ?
#
loop_
_entity_poly.entity_id
_entity_poly.type
_entity_poly.pdbx_seq_one_letter_code
_entity_poly.pdbx_strand_id
1 'polypeptide(L)' 'MFFIYTLLFSLGLLLTAPYYLWRLRGRIMRRADWRERLGSLPESFEPSESDGPRVWIHAVSVGETLAIVPLVKALQ' A
#
# COMPACT_ATOMS: atom_id res chain seq x y z
N MET A 1 15.61 -30.08 1.07
CA MET A 1 14.91 -29.68 2.31
C MET A 1 13.80 -28.66 2.07
N PHE A 2 13.95 -27.68 1.18
CA PHE A 2 12.87 -26.73 0.85
C PHE A 2 11.84 -27.21 -0.19
N PHE A 3 12.15 -28.23 -1.00
CA PHE A 3 11.28 -28.66 -2.10
C PHE A 3 9.87 -29.07 -1.66
N ILE A 4 9.75 -29.89 -0.60
CA ILE A 4 8.45 -30.33 -0.06
C ILE A 4 7.68 -29.13 0.51
N TYR A 5 8.36 -28.24 1.24
CA TYR A 5 7.78 -27.02 1.76
C TYR A 5 7.24 -26.12 0.64
N THR A 6 8.04 -25.87 -0.39
CA THR A 6 7.64 -25.07 -1.56
C THR A 6 6.48 -25.72 -2.30
N LEU A 7 6.50 -27.05 -2.49
CA LEU A 7 5.43 -27.78 -3.17
C LEU A 7 4.11 -27.68 -2.39
N LEU A 8 4.13 -27.91 -1.08
CA LEU A 8 2.94 -27.80 -0.24
C LEU A 8 2.42 -26.36 -0.18
N PHE A 9 3.32 -25.38 -0.08
CA PHE A 9 2.96 -23.96 -0.09
C PHE A 9 2.35 -23.54 -1.43
N SER A 10 2.98 -23.90 -2.55
CA SER A 10 2.47 -23.61 -3.89
C SER A 10 1.13 -24.28 -4.14
N LEU A 11 0.96 -25.54 -3.74
CA LEU A 11 -0.31 -26.24 -3.90
C LEU A 11 -1.41 -25.62 -3.02
N GLY A 12 -1.08 -25.30 -1.75
CA GLY A 12 -1.99 -24.59 -0.85
C GLY A 12 -2.38 -23.22 -1.39
N LEU A 13 -1.43 -22.46 -1.95
CA LEU A 13 -1.69 -21.18 -2.60
C LEU A 13 -2.62 -21.37 -3.80
N LEU A 14 -2.37 -22.35 -4.66
CA LEU A 14 -3.15 -22.57 -5.89
C LEU A 14 -4.59 -23.01 -5.58
N LEU A 15 -4.77 -23.86 -4.55
CA LEU A 15 -6.09 -24.32 -4.10
C LEU A 15 -6.88 -23.21 -3.38
N THR A 16 -6.21 -22.38 -2.59
CA THR A 16 -6.86 -21.31 -1.81
C THR A 16 -7.00 -20.01 -2.59
N ALA A 17 -6.19 -19.78 -3.63
CA ALA A 17 -6.21 -18.60 -4.48
C ALA A 17 -7.62 -18.25 -5.00
N PRO A 18 -8.40 -19.14 -5.64
CA PRO A 18 -9.72 -18.77 -6.15
C PRO A 18 -10.70 -18.35 -5.03
N TYR A 19 -10.65 -19.01 -3.87
CA TYR A 19 -11.47 -18.65 -2.71
C TYR A 19 -11.10 -17.26 -2.17
N TYR A 20 -9.80 -17.00 -1.97
CA TYR A 20 -9.34 -15.71 -1.50
C TYR A 20 -9.57 -14.62 -2.54
N LEU A 21 -9.29 -14.85 -3.82
CA LEU A 21 -9.57 -13.90 -4.89
C LEU A 21 -11.05 -13.52 -4.95
N TRP A 22 -11.96 -14.49 -4.80
CA TRP A 22 -13.40 -14.22 -4.75
C TRP A 22 -13.80 -13.42 -3.49
N ARG A 23 -13.25 -13.77 -2.32
CA ARG A 23 -13.47 -13.04 -1.06
C ARG A 23 -12.91 -11.61 -1.12
N LEU A 24 -11.74 -11.46 -1.73
CA LEU A 24 -11.04 -10.19 -1.94
C LEU A 24 -11.85 -9.32 -2.90
N ARG A 25 -12.46 -9.87 -3.95
CA ARG A 25 -13.33 -9.12 -4.87
C ARG A 25 -14.45 -8.34 -4.17
N GLY A 26 -14.96 -8.79 -3.02
CA GLY A 26 -15.94 -8.02 -2.23
C GLY A 26 -15.37 -6.89 -1.37
N ARG A 27 -14.11 -6.99 -0.92
CA ARG A 27 -13.45 -5.98 -0.05
C ARG A 27 -12.57 -5.00 -0.82
N ILE A 28 -11.92 -5.46 -1.87
CA ILE A 28 -10.86 -4.79 -2.64
C ILE A 28 -11.41 -4.12 -3.89
N MET A 29 -12.44 -4.69 -4.51
CA MET A 29 -13.09 -4.10 -5.69
C MET A 29 -14.08 -2.98 -5.32
N ARG A 30 -14.10 -2.54 -4.07
CA ARG A 30 -14.72 -1.28 -3.67
C ARG A 30 -13.69 -0.15 -3.87
N ARG A 31 -13.50 0.22 -5.14
CA ARG A 31 -13.18 1.58 -5.60
C ARG A 31 -11.95 2.29 -5.00
N ALA A 32 -10.85 2.27 -5.76
CA ALA A 32 -9.68 3.19 -5.73
C ALA A 32 -8.36 2.65 -5.13
N ASP A 33 -8.38 1.96 -3.99
CA ASP A 33 -7.15 1.71 -3.21
C ASP A 33 -6.03 0.88 -3.90
N TRP A 34 -6.35 -0.04 -4.81
CA TRP A 34 -5.32 -0.92 -5.39
C TRP A 34 -4.47 -0.27 -6.46
N ARG A 35 -5.07 0.64 -7.24
CA ARG A 35 -4.34 1.42 -8.24
C ARG A 35 -3.45 2.44 -7.54
N GLU A 36 -3.96 3.07 -6.49
CA GLU A 36 -3.20 3.97 -5.63
C GLU A 36 -1.99 3.28 -4.97
N ARG A 37 -2.18 2.04 -4.50
CA ARG A 37 -1.08 1.20 -3.97
C ARG A 37 0.01 0.87 -4.98
N LEU A 38 -0.32 0.86 -6.28
CA LEU A 38 0.63 0.65 -7.38
C LEU A 38 1.21 1.97 -7.93
N GLY A 39 0.92 3.10 -7.28
CA GLY A 39 1.41 4.42 -7.68
C GLY A 39 0.51 5.16 -8.67
N SER A 40 -0.64 4.60 -9.05
CA SER A 40 -1.67 5.31 -9.83
C SER A 40 -2.58 6.09 -8.87
N LEU A 41 -2.14 7.29 -8.51
CA LEU A 41 -2.85 8.20 -7.63
C LEU A 41 -4.04 8.88 -8.36
N PRO A 42 -5.11 9.29 -7.65
CA PRO A 42 -6.22 10.02 -8.24
C PRO A 42 -5.80 11.43 -8.69
N GLU A 43 -6.57 12.04 -9.60
CA GLU A 43 -6.33 13.40 -10.11
C GLU A 43 -6.27 14.46 -8.99
N SER A 44 -6.91 14.23 -7.84
CA SER A 44 -6.79 15.09 -6.66
C SER A 44 -5.38 15.15 -6.05
N PHE A 45 -4.50 14.21 -6.40
CA PHE A 45 -3.09 14.22 -6.02
C PHE A 45 -2.22 14.96 -7.03
N GLU A 46 -2.75 15.35 -8.19
CA GLU A 46 -1.98 16.16 -9.15
C GLU A 46 -1.64 17.52 -8.54
N PRO A 47 -0.40 18.00 -8.71
CA PRO A 47 -0.02 19.33 -8.25
C PRO A 47 -0.75 20.39 -9.06
N SER A 48 -1.56 21.20 -8.38
CA SER A 48 -2.08 22.44 -8.96
C SER A 48 -0.93 23.46 -9.07
N GLU A 49 -1.00 24.38 -10.02
CA GLU A 49 -0.04 25.50 -10.12
C GLU A 49 0.01 26.36 -8.84
N SER A 50 -1.01 26.26 -7.99
CA SER A 50 -1.11 26.91 -6.67
C SER A 50 -0.50 26.11 -5.51
N ASP A 51 -0.13 24.84 -5.73
CA ASP A 51 0.41 24.00 -4.66
C ASP A 51 1.91 24.28 -4.51
N GLY A 52 2.29 24.85 -3.37
CA GLY A 52 3.69 25.07 -3.01
C GLY A 52 4.53 23.79 -2.99
N PRO A 53 5.82 23.89 -2.63
CA PRO A 53 6.73 22.74 -2.62
C PRO A 53 6.21 21.60 -1.73
N ARG A 54 6.12 20.39 -2.31
CA ARG A 54 5.66 19.17 -1.62
C ARG A 54 6.86 18.32 -1.19
N VAL A 55 6.86 17.86 0.06
CA VAL A 55 7.89 16.96 0.60
C VAL A 55 7.25 15.61 0.92
N TRP A 56 7.76 14.54 0.32
CA TRP A 56 7.33 13.17 0.65
C TRP A 56 8.21 12.59 1.75
N ILE A 57 7.60 12.23 2.88
CA ILE A 57 8.26 11.62 4.03
C ILE A 57 7.77 10.18 4.18
N HIS A 58 8.70 9.22 4.25
CA HIS A 58 8.40 7.82 4.49
C HIS A 58 8.89 7.40 5.89
N ALA A 59 7.99 6.82 6.70
CA ALA A 59 8.28 6.28 8.02
C ALA A 59 7.80 4.83 8.10
N VAL A 60 8.70 3.89 8.41
CA VAL A 60 8.43 2.45 8.45
C VAL A 60 8.08 1.94 9.85
N SER A 61 8.22 2.80 10.87
CA SER A 61 7.97 2.45 12.27
C SER A 61 7.17 3.52 12.99
N VAL A 62 6.44 3.12 14.03
CA VAL A 62 5.73 4.05 14.93
C VAL A 62 6.68 5.06 15.55
N GLY A 63 7.89 4.62 15.94
CA GLY A 63 8.90 5.52 16.50
C GLY A 63 9.37 6.59 15.51
N GLU A 64 9.57 6.21 14.25
CA GLU A 64 9.95 7.14 13.17
C GLU A 64 8.84 8.15 12.87
N THR A 65 7.59 7.68 12.82
CA THR A 65 6.41 8.55 12.65
C THR A 65 6.29 9.56 13.78
N LEU A 66 6.59 9.18 15.03
CA LEU A 66 6.57 10.11 16.16
C LEU A 66 7.75 11.10 16.13
N ALA A 67 8.93 10.64 15.71
CA ALA A 67 10.13 11.47 15.64
C ALA A 67 10.00 12.61 14.60
N ILE A 68 9.25 12.40 13.52
CA ILE A 68 9.11 13.39 12.44
C ILE A 68 8.03 14.45 12.69
N VAL A 69 7.13 14.26 13.67
CA VAL A 69 6.05 15.21 14.01
C VAL A 69 6.52 16.68 14.15
N PRO A 70 7.58 17.01 14.92
CA PRO A 70 8.02 18.40 15.05
C PRO A 70 8.53 19.00 13.73
N LEU A 71 9.13 18.19 12.85
CA LEU A 71 9.60 18.65 11.53
C LEU A 71 8.40 18.97 10.63
N VAL A 72 7.38 18.10 10.59
CA VAL A 72 6.16 18.35 9.81
C VAL A 72 5.50 19.66 10.26
N LYS A 73 5.45 19.92 11.57
CA LYS A 73 4.90 21.18 12.12
C LYS A 73 5.70 22.43 11.76
N ALA A 74 6.99 22.30 11.46
CA ALA A 74 7.84 23.42 11.05
C ALA A 74 7.79 23.67 9.53
N LEU A 75 7.35 22.68 8.75
CA LEU A 75 7.21 22.75 7.29
C LEU A 75 5.81 23.16 6.83
N GLN A 76 4.80 23.02 7.70
CA GLN A 76 3.42 23.50 7.51
C GLN A 76 3.30 24.97 7.88
#